data_AF-F3AGQ6-F1
#
_entry.id   AF-F3AGQ6-F1
#
_cell.length_a   1.000
_cell.length_b   1.000
_cell.length_c   1.000
_cell.angle_alpha   90.00
_cell.angle_beta   90.00
_cell.angle_gamma   90.00
#
_symmetry.space_group_name_H-M   'P 1'
#
loop_
_entity.id
_entity.type
_entity.pdbx_description
1 polymer ?
#
loop_
_entity_poly.entity_id
_entity_poly.type
_entity_poly.pdbx_seq_one_letter_code
_entity_poly.pdbx_strand_id
1 'polypeptide(L)'
;MEVRTAASPRDVKHYTTDRLREEFLIQNLFVPGKIKMVYSHIDRIITGAAVPAKETLTLTAGAELRAEYFLQRREMGIINIGGAGTITVDGKVYEVAYKEGMYIGMGAKDITFASKDETNSAKFYFNSTPAHHTYPTVLIKPEGTPEEGVVIVKDENKVELGTLEQSNHRTICKYILPGQVESCQLEMGMTKLEPGSVWNTMPCHTHDRRMEVYLYFDIPEDAFVMHYMGEPTETRHLVMRNEEAVISPSWSIHSGSGSQAYTFIWGMAGENQDFDDMDHIANTELK
;
A
#
# COMPACT_ATOMS: atom_id res chain seq x y z
N MET A 1 -13.54 -9.13 -9.51
CA MET A 1 -12.79 -8.16 -8.69
C MET A 1 -13.79 -7.14 -8.18
N GLU A 2 -13.63 -6.60 -6.97
CA GLU A 2 -14.46 -5.45 -6.58
C GLU A 2 -13.96 -4.21 -7.33
N VAL A 3 -14.85 -3.34 -7.83
CA VAL A 3 -14.47 -2.16 -8.62
C VAL A 3 -14.97 -0.90 -7.92
N ARG A 4 -14.07 0.05 -7.70
CA ARG A 4 -14.35 1.38 -7.16
C ARG A 4 -14.16 2.43 -8.25
N THR A 5 -15.16 3.29 -8.44
CA THR A 5 -15.10 4.37 -9.44
C THR A 5 -14.31 5.56 -8.92
N ALA A 6 -13.89 6.45 -9.83
CA ALA A 6 -13.35 7.74 -9.43
C ALA A 6 -14.47 8.62 -8.82
N ALA A 7 -14.10 9.52 -7.92
CA ALA A 7 -15.02 10.41 -7.23
C ALA A 7 -14.53 11.87 -7.32
N SER A 8 -15.47 12.81 -7.48
CA SER A 8 -15.18 14.25 -7.48
C SER A 8 -15.27 14.82 -6.07
N PRO A 9 -14.41 15.78 -5.68
CA PRO A 9 -14.53 16.46 -4.39
C PRO A 9 -15.89 17.17 -4.23
N ARG A 10 -16.49 17.61 -5.35
CA ARG A 10 -17.81 18.26 -5.38
C ARG A 10 -18.93 17.35 -4.88
N ASP A 11 -18.81 16.05 -5.13
CA ASP A 11 -19.79 15.05 -4.74
C ASP A 11 -19.47 14.51 -3.34
N VAL A 12 -18.20 14.21 -3.08
CA VAL A 12 -17.75 13.57 -1.83
C VAL A 12 -18.05 14.40 -0.59
N LYS A 13 -18.02 15.73 -0.68
CA LYS A 13 -18.40 16.60 0.45
C LYS A 13 -19.84 16.37 0.95
N HIS A 14 -20.70 15.77 0.15
CA HIS A 14 -22.09 15.45 0.53
C HIS A 14 -22.27 14.00 0.98
N TYR A 15 -21.22 13.17 0.95
CA TYR A 15 -21.32 11.76 1.28
C TYR A 15 -21.59 11.55 2.76
N THR A 16 -22.45 10.58 3.05
CA THR A 16 -22.64 10.05 4.40
C THR A 16 -21.45 9.19 4.80
N THR A 17 -21.34 8.85 6.09
CA THR A 17 -20.32 7.90 6.58
C THR A 17 -20.35 6.59 5.80
N ASP A 18 -21.53 6.02 5.58
CA ASP A 18 -21.65 4.75 4.85
C ASP A 18 -21.19 4.88 3.40
N ARG A 19 -21.51 6.00 2.74
CA ARG A 19 -21.09 6.23 1.36
C ARG A 19 -19.58 6.43 1.25
N LEU A 20 -18.95 7.16 2.18
CA LEU A 20 -17.49 7.28 2.23
C LEU A 20 -16.82 5.89 2.38
N ARG A 21 -17.36 5.04 3.25
CA ARG A 21 -16.85 3.67 3.45
C ARG A 21 -17.03 2.81 2.20
N GLU A 22 -18.20 2.85 1.58
CA GLU A 22 -18.50 2.13 0.34
C GLU A 22 -17.59 2.52 -0.82
N GLU A 23 -17.06 3.74 -0.83
CA GLU A 23 -16.27 4.26 -1.97
C GLU A 23 -14.78 4.11 -1.74
N PHE A 24 -14.29 4.44 -0.54
CA PHE A 24 -12.85 4.57 -0.28
C PHE A 24 -12.28 3.50 0.65
N LEU A 25 -13.09 2.94 1.56
CA LEU A 25 -12.63 1.94 2.51
C LEU A 25 -12.64 0.53 1.90
N ILE A 26 -11.53 -0.17 2.04
CA ILE A 26 -11.33 -1.56 1.65
C ILE A 26 -11.25 -2.41 2.93
N GLN A 27 -12.30 -3.20 3.16
CA GLN A 27 -12.40 -4.11 4.29
C GLN A 27 -12.27 -5.57 3.84
N ASN A 28 -11.97 -6.47 4.79
CA ASN A 28 -11.89 -7.92 4.54
C ASN A 28 -10.92 -8.27 3.39
N LEU A 29 -9.78 -7.59 3.34
CA LEU A 29 -8.75 -7.82 2.33
C LEU A 29 -7.97 -9.12 2.61
N PHE A 30 -7.66 -9.39 3.87
CA PHE A 30 -6.85 -10.54 4.31
C PHE A 30 -7.72 -11.74 4.69
N VAL A 31 -8.27 -12.43 3.68
CA VAL A 31 -9.09 -13.62 3.90
C VAL A 31 -8.25 -14.89 3.70
N PRO A 32 -8.10 -15.76 4.72
CA PRO A 32 -7.35 -17.01 4.59
C PRO A 32 -7.79 -17.87 3.41
N GLY A 33 -6.83 -18.37 2.64
CA GLY A 33 -7.05 -19.21 1.45
C GLY A 33 -7.56 -18.45 0.22
N LYS A 34 -7.48 -17.11 0.20
CA LYS A 34 -7.97 -16.30 -0.92
C LYS A 34 -6.99 -15.24 -1.37
N ILE A 35 -7.09 -14.88 -2.65
CA ILE A 35 -6.59 -13.61 -3.19
C ILE A 35 -7.79 -12.68 -3.32
N LYS A 36 -7.77 -11.55 -2.61
CA LYS A 36 -8.79 -10.50 -2.69
C LYS A 36 -8.20 -9.29 -3.38
N MET A 37 -8.97 -8.67 -4.26
CA MET A 37 -8.53 -7.54 -5.08
C MET A 37 -9.66 -6.52 -5.24
N VAL A 38 -9.28 -5.25 -5.16
CA VAL A 38 -10.11 -4.08 -5.44
C VAL A 38 -9.44 -3.28 -6.56
N TYR A 39 -10.17 -3.04 -7.64
CA TYR A 39 -9.74 -2.21 -8.75
C TYR A 39 -10.26 -0.79 -8.53
N SER A 40 -9.38 0.19 -8.38
CA SER A 40 -9.77 1.60 -8.38
C SER A 40 -9.65 2.18 -9.79
N HIS A 41 -10.62 2.96 -10.25
CA HIS A 41 -10.49 3.74 -11.48
C HIS A 41 -9.50 4.91 -11.35
N ILE A 42 -9.11 5.29 -10.13
CA ILE A 42 -8.08 6.28 -9.86
C ILE A 42 -6.72 5.63 -10.14
N ASP A 43 -6.04 6.11 -11.18
CA ASP A 43 -4.81 5.54 -11.77
C ASP A 43 -4.84 4.04 -12.11
N ARG A 44 -6.04 3.44 -12.14
CA ARG A 44 -6.25 2.02 -12.44
C ARG A 44 -5.46 1.10 -11.49
N ILE A 45 -5.15 1.57 -10.29
CA ILE A 45 -4.43 0.79 -9.28
C ILE A 45 -5.32 -0.37 -8.82
N ILE A 46 -4.72 -1.55 -8.66
CA ILE A 46 -5.32 -2.70 -8.01
C ILE A 46 -4.66 -2.85 -6.65
N THR A 47 -5.47 -2.84 -5.61
CA THR A 47 -5.05 -3.12 -4.24
C THR A 47 -5.55 -4.51 -3.86
N GLY A 48 -4.66 -5.35 -3.34
CA GLY A 48 -5.01 -6.72 -3.03
C GLY A 48 -4.24 -7.31 -1.86
N ALA A 49 -4.69 -8.47 -1.42
CA ALA A 49 -3.90 -9.34 -0.57
C ALA A 49 -4.06 -10.81 -0.97
N ALA A 50 -2.96 -11.55 -0.91
CA ALA A 50 -2.95 -13.01 -0.98
C ALA A 50 -2.61 -13.57 0.40
N VAL A 51 -3.50 -14.38 0.96
CA VAL A 51 -3.29 -15.05 2.25
C VAL A 51 -3.31 -16.57 2.02
N PRO A 52 -2.20 -17.15 1.54
CA PRO A 52 -2.15 -18.58 1.28
C PRO A 52 -2.14 -19.33 2.60
N ALA A 53 -3.27 -19.92 3.00
CA ALA A 53 -3.37 -20.67 4.25
C ALA A 53 -2.68 -22.04 4.09
N LYS A 54 -3.47 -23.10 3.92
CA LYS A 54 -2.95 -24.45 3.68
C LYS A 54 -2.54 -24.69 2.22
N GLU A 55 -3.13 -23.95 1.30
CA GLU A 55 -3.00 -24.17 -0.15
C GLU A 55 -2.24 -23.03 -0.81
N THR A 56 -1.46 -23.38 -1.84
CA THR A 56 -0.83 -22.43 -2.74
C THR A 56 -1.90 -21.66 -3.53
N LEU A 57 -1.81 -20.35 -3.54
CA LEU A 57 -2.71 -19.48 -4.30
C LEU A 57 -2.05 -19.06 -5.61
N THR A 58 -2.76 -19.18 -6.73
CA THR A 58 -2.29 -18.73 -8.04
C THR A 58 -2.93 -17.39 -8.39
N LEU A 59 -2.11 -16.43 -8.82
CA LEU A 59 -2.58 -15.12 -9.28
C LEU A 59 -3.12 -15.23 -10.71
N THR A 60 -4.43 -15.06 -10.87
CA THR A 60 -5.09 -15.10 -12.17
C THR A 60 -5.51 -13.70 -12.61
N ALA A 61 -5.50 -13.43 -13.92
CA ALA A 61 -6.11 -12.22 -14.45
C ALA A 61 -7.63 -12.22 -14.20
N GLY A 62 -8.14 -11.13 -13.62
CA GLY A 62 -9.59 -10.87 -13.58
C GLY A 62 -10.12 -10.53 -14.97
N ALA A 63 -11.40 -10.81 -15.24
CA ALA A 63 -12.06 -10.47 -16.50
C ALA A 63 -12.01 -8.96 -16.81
N GLU A 64 -11.96 -8.14 -15.76
CA GLU A 64 -11.86 -6.69 -15.79
C GLU A 64 -10.56 -6.19 -16.46
N LEU A 65 -9.50 -7.00 -16.46
CA LEU A 65 -8.22 -6.65 -17.07
C LEU A 65 -8.18 -6.90 -18.58
N ARG A 66 -9.03 -7.80 -19.10
CA ARG A 66 -8.97 -8.27 -20.50
C ARG A 66 -7.54 -8.64 -20.94
N ALA A 67 -6.83 -9.33 -20.06
CA ALA A 67 -5.45 -9.76 -20.25
C ALA A 67 -5.35 -11.28 -20.15
N GLU A 68 -4.34 -11.87 -20.80
CA GLU A 68 -4.09 -13.32 -20.77
C GLU A 68 -3.59 -13.79 -19.39
N TYR A 69 -2.82 -12.93 -18.71
CA TYR A 69 -2.28 -13.14 -17.37
C TYR A 69 -2.14 -11.79 -16.65
N PHE A 70 -2.04 -11.82 -15.32
CA PHE A 70 -2.27 -10.63 -14.48
C PHE A 70 -1.29 -9.47 -14.78
N LEU A 71 0.00 -9.77 -14.94
CA LEU A 71 1.04 -8.77 -15.21
C LEU A 71 1.39 -8.58 -16.69
N GLN A 72 0.51 -8.96 -17.62
CA GLN A 72 0.77 -8.77 -19.06
C GLN A 72 1.08 -7.31 -19.43
N ARG A 73 0.46 -6.36 -18.73
CA ARG A 73 0.62 -4.90 -18.93
C ARG A 73 0.63 -4.15 -17.61
N ARG A 74 1.12 -4.79 -16.54
CA ARG A 74 1.11 -4.26 -15.17
C ARG A 74 2.40 -4.62 -14.46
N GLU A 75 2.77 -3.80 -13.50
CA GLU A 75 3.78 -4.09 -12.48
C GLU A 75 3.10 -4.34 -11.14
N MET A 76 3.82 -4.92 -10.17
CA MET A 76 3.27 -5.19 -8.84
C MET A 76 4.34 -5.08 -7.76
N GLY A 77 4.02 -4.34 -6.71
CA GLY A 77 4.78 -4.28 -5.47
C GLY A 77 4.03 -5.04 -4.38
N ILE A 78 4.75 -5.82 -3.59
CA ILE A 78 4.23 -6.67 -2.52
C ILE A 78 4.99 -6.36 -1.23
N ILE A 79 4.31 -6.36 -0.08
CA ILE A 79 4.93 -6.37 1.25
C ILE A 79 4.21 -7.44 2.08
N ASN A 80 4.98 -8.34 2.69
CA ASN A 80 4.42 -9.35 3.58
C ASN A 80 4.24 -8.80 5.00
N ILE A 81 3.01 -8.77 5.50
CA ILE A 81 2.68 -8.32 6.86
C ILE A 81 2.32 -9.48 7.82
N GLY A 82 2.48 -10.72 7.37
CA GLY A 82 2.17 -11.92 8.15
C GLY A 82 3.39 -12.79 8.43
N GLY A 83 3.18 -14.09 8.65
CA GLY A 83 4.27 -15.06 8.80
C GLY A 83 5.09 -15.22 7.53
N ALA A 84 6.19 -15.96 7.61
CA ALA A 84 7.05 -16.20 6.45
C ALA A 84 6.33 -17.03 5.38
N GLY A 85 6.56 -16.70 4.11
CA GLY A 85 6.01 -17.44 2.98
C GLY A 85 6.95 -17.46 1.80
N THR A 86 6.44 -17.94 0.67
CA THR A 86 7.15 -17.95 -0.60
C THR A 86 6.29 -17.34 -1.71
N ILE A 87 6.96 -16.66 -2.63
CA ILE A 87 6.38 -16.19 -3.88
C ILE A 87 7.17 -16.85 -5.01
N THR A 88 6.48 -17.60 -5.86
CA THR A 88 7.10 -18.21 -7.05
C THR A 88 6.69 -17.40 -8.27
N VAL A 89 7.67 -16.95 -9.05
CA VAL A 89 7.48 -16.16 -10.28
C VAL A 89 8.14 -16.88 -11.43
N ASP A 90 7.36 -17.35 -12.39
CA ASP A 90 7.83 -18.08 -13.59
C ASP A 90 8.84 -19.20 -13.24
N GLY A 91 8.55 -19.93 -12.16
CA GLY A 91 9.35 -21.05 -11.65
C GLY A 91 10.48 -20.67 -10.68
N LYS A 92 10.84 -19.39 -10.54
CA LYS A 92 11.81 -18.93 -9.53
C LYS A 92 11.13 -18.70 -8.19
N VAL A 93 11.62 -19.36 -7.14
CA VAL A 93 11.07 -19.26 -5.78
C VAL A 93 11.82 -18.17 -5.00
N TYR A 94 11.06 -17.30 -4.35
CA TYR A 94 11.55 -16.27 -3.44
C TYR A 94 10.97 -16.55 -2.05
N GLU A 95 11.83 -16.60 -1.03
CA GLU A 95 11.37 -16.59 0.35
C GLU A 95 11.15 -15.14 0.78
N VAL A 96 9.99 -14.86 1.37
CA VAL A 96 9.60 -13.51 1.77
C VAL A 96 9.16 -13.55 3.23
N ALA A 97 10.02 -13.04 4.11
CA ALA A 97 9.77 -12.98 5.54
C ALA A 97 8.81 -11.82 5.91
N TYR A 98 8.45 -11.74 7.18
CA TYR A 98 7.68 -10.61 7.72
C TYR A 98 8.41 -9.29 7.45
N LYS A 99 7.69 -8.29 6.93
CA LYS A 99 8.21 -6.98 6.54
C LYS A 99 9.30 -7.04 5.45
N GLU A 100 9.38 -8.11 4.68
CA GLU A 100 10.08 -8.10 3.40
C GLU A 100 9.08 -7.77 2.28
N GLY A 101 9.59 -7.14 1.22
CA GLY A 101 8.81 -6.78 0.05
C GLY A 101 9.33 -7.44 -1.21
N MET A 102 8.61 -7.26 -2.31
CA MET A 102 9.01 -7.75 -3.62
C MET A 102 8.45 -6.84 -4.69
N TYR A 103 9.23 -6.59 -5.73
CA TYR A 103 8.75 -5.97 -6.95
C TYR A 103 8.76 -7.00 -8.07
N ILE A 104 7.66 -7.11 -8.82
CA ILE A 104 7.50 -7.98 -9.97
C ILE A 104 7.19 -7.10 -11.18
N GLY A 105 8.09 -7.11 -12.15
CA GLY A 105 7.97 -6.31 -13.37
C GLY A 105 6.92 -6.86 -14.34
N MET A 106 6.55 -5.99 -15.30
CA MET A 106 5.66 -6.34 -16.40
C MET A 106 6.14 -7.57 -17.17
N GLY A 107 5.22 -8.49 -17.46
CA GLY A 107 5.44 -9.64 -18.34
C GLY A 107 5.50 -10.99 -17.61
N ALA A 108 5.66 -11.00 -16.28
CA ALA A 108 5.61 -12.22 -15.48
C ALA A 108 4.24 -12.90 -15.58
N LYS A 109 4.22 -14.22 -15.76
CA LYS A 109 3.00 -14.97 -16.11
C LYS A 109 2.48 -15.81 -14.97
N ASP A 110 3.32 -16.69 -14.45
CA ASP A 110 2.96 -17.71 -13.48
C ASP A 110 3.41 -17.28 -12.09
N ILE A 111 2.48 -16.67 -11.34
CA ILE A 111 2.76 -16.15 -9.99
C ILE A 111 1.94 -16.94 -8.98
N THR A 112 2.62 -17.53 -8.00
CA THR A 112 1.96 -18.27 -6.91
C THR A 112 2.48 -17.85 -5.54
N PHE A 113 1.62 -17.94 -4.54
CA PHE A 113 1.89 -17.58 -3.14
C PHE A 113 1.68 -18.80 -2.24
N ALA A 114 2.58 -19.04 -1.31
CA ALA A 114 2.43 -20.08 -0.29
C ALA A 114 2.90 -19.58 1.09
N SER A 115 2.33 -20.12 2.17
CA SER A 115 2.84 -19.91 3.53
C SER A 115 3.82 -21.00 3.93
N LYS A 116 4.82 -20.66 4.74
CA LYS A 116 5.69 -21.67 5.36
C LYS A 116 5.00 -22.38 6.53
N ASP A 117 4.08 -21.69 7.21
CA ASP A 117 3.31 -22.20 8.35
C ASP A 117 1.83 -21.83 8.19
N GLU A 118 0.93 -22.83 8.18
CA GLU A 118 -0.51 -22.60 8.05
C GLU A 118 -1.13 -21.91 9.26
N THR A 119 -0.53 -22.07 10.45
CA THR A 119 -1.01 -21.46 11.70
C THR A 119 -0.54 -20.01 11.88
N ASN A 120 0.51 -19.63 11.16
CA ASN A 120 1.01 -18.26 11.04
C ASN A 120 1.18 -17.92 9.55
N SER A 121 0.04 -17.82 8.85
CA SER A 121 0.04 -17.61 7.40
C SER A 121 0.71 -16.29 7.01
N ALA A 122 1.42 -16.32 5.89
CA ALA A 122 1.85 -15.11 5.20
C ALA A 122 0.65 -14.27 4.75
N LYS A 123 0.84 -12.95 4.76
CA LYS A 123 -0.17 -11.98 4.37
C LYS A 123 0.46 -11.02 3.38
N PHE A 124 0.44 -11.40 2.11
CA PHE A 124 1.06 -10.62 1.03
C PHE A 124 0.13 -9.51 0.57
N TYR A 125 0.29 -8.31 1.13
CA TYR A 125 -0.36 -7.11 0.62
C TYR A 125 0.32 -6.67 -0.68
N PHE A 126 -0.45 -6.25 -1.68
CA PHE A 126 0.11 -5.77 -2.93
C PHE A 126 -0.66 -4.61 -3.54
N ASN A 127 0.10 -3.76 -4.26
CA ASN A 127 -0.42 -2.77 -5.18
C ASN A 127 0.09 -3.07 -6.59
N SER A 128 -0.79 -2.99 -7.58
CA SER A 128 -0.46 -3.19 -8.99
C SER A 128 -1.00 -2.07 -9.87
N THR A 129 -0.13 -1.51 -10.69
CA THR A 129 -0.39 -0.39 -11.59
C THR A 129 -0.15 -0.81 -13.04
N PRO A 130 -0.73 -0.11 -14.03
CA PRO A 130 -0.33 -0.28 -15.42
C PRO A 130 1.17 -0.03 -15.62
N ALA A 131 1.80 -0.85 -16.45
CA ALA A 131 3.21 -0.72 -16.79
C ALA A 131 3.40 -0.76 -18.31
N HIS A 132 4.40 -0.03 -18.78
CA HIS A 132 4.74 0.09 -20.21
C HIS A 132 6.18 -0.32 -20.49
N HIS A 133 6.95 -0.61 -19.44
CA HIS A 133 8.30 -1.12 -19.49
C HIS A 133 8.45 -2.28 -18.51
N THR A 134 9.34 -3.22 -18.83
CA THR A 134 9.68 -4.32 -17.94
C THR A 134 10.94 -3.96 -17.17
N TYR A 135 10.81 -3.76 -15.87
CA TYR A 135 11.94 -3.70 -14.95
C TYR A 135 12.18 -5.07 -14.28
N PRO A 136 13.39 -5.33 -13.75
CA PRO A 136 13.72 -6.63 -13.15
C PRO A 136 12.89 -6.96 -11.91
N THR A 137 12.47 -8.21 -11.78
CA THR A 137 11.84 -8.74 -10.56
C THR A 137 12.88 -8.89 -9.44
N VAL A 138 12.64 -8.26 -8.29
CA VAL A 138 13.56 -8.24 -7.14
C VAL A 138 12.84 -8.50 -5.82
N LEU A 139 13.48 -9.26 -4.93
CA LEU A 139 13.14 -9.33 -3.51
C LEU A 139 13.71 -8.09 -2.81
N ILE A 140 12.96 -7.48 -1.92
CA ILE A 140 13.31 -6.25 -1.22
C ILE A 140 13.39 -6.57 0.27
N LYS A 141 14.55 -6.38 0.88
CA LYS A 141 14.74 -6.58 2.33
C LYS A 141 15.08 -5.27 3.01
N PRO A 142 14.45 -4.92 4.15
CA PRO A 142 14.85 -3.74 4.92
C PRO A 142 16.32 -3.81 5.39
N GLU A 143 16.78 -5.02 5.71
CA GLU A 143 18.12 -5.30 6.22
C GLU A 143 18.64 -6.62 5.62
N GLY A 144 19.96 -6.76 5.57
CA GLY A 144 20.63 -7.96 5.06
C GLY A 144 21.77 -7.63 4.13
N THR A 145 22.15 -8.61 3.31
CA THR A 145 23.26 -8.49 2.36
C THR A 145 22.69 -8.48 0.94
N PRO A 146 23.11 -7.54 0.07
CA PRO A 146 22.73 -7.56 -1.34
C PRO A 146 23.21 -8.84 -2.03
N GLU A 147 22.36 -9.42 -2.87
CA GLU A 147 22.68 -10.57 -3.71
C GLU A 147 21.85 -10.50 -5.00
N GLU A 148 22.08 -11.42 -5.95
CA GLU A 148 21.41 -11.36 -7.25
C GLU A 148 19.89 -11.46 -7.12
N GLY A 149 19.20 -10.41 -7.55
CA GLY A 149 17.74 -10.30 -7.43
C GLY A 149 17.25 -9.96 -6.02
N VAL A 150 18.13 -9.50 -5.13
CA VAL A 150 17.80 -9.00 -3.79
C VAL A 150 18.33 -7.57 -3.61
N VAL A 151 17.42 -6.65 -3.33
CA VAL A 151 17.70 -5.25 -3.03
C VAL A 151 17.56 -5.04 -1.52
N ILE A 152 18.59 -4.47 -0.90
CA ILE A 152 18.51 -4.01 0.49
C ILE A 152 18.08 -2.54 0.47
N VAL A 153 17.08 -2.19 1.29
CA VAL A 153 16.65 -0.80 1.41
C VAL A 153 17.82 0.05 1.90
N LYS A 154 18.14 1.08 1.13
CA LYS A 154 19.25 1.99 1.41
C LYS A 154 19.00 2.78 2.69
N ASP A 155 20.07 3.16 3.37
CA ASP A 155 19.94 3.89 4.65
C ASP A 155 19.32 5.28 4.45
N GLU A 156 19.60 5.97 3.33
CA GLU A 156 18.93 7.24 3.01
C GLU A 156 17.40 7.10 2.79
N ASN A 157 16.93 5.88 2.54
CA ASN A 157 15.51 5.55 2.37
C ASN A 157 14.86 5.01 3.65
N LYS A 158 15.60 5.01 4.77
CA LYS A 158 15.12 4.75 6.13
C LYS A 158 15.14 6.06 6.93
N VAL A 159 14.01 6.76 6.93
CA VAL A 159 13.93 8.13 7.44
C VAL A 159 13.17 8.16 8.76
N GLU A 160 13.85 8.51 9.84
CA GLU A 160 13.24 8.79 11.14
C GLU A 160 12.81 10.27 11.20
N LEU A 161 11.55 10.52 11.55
CA LEU A 161 10.95 11.85 11.53
C LEU A 161 10.03 12.07 12.73
N GLY A 162 9.77 13.34 13.01
CA GLY A 162 8.82 13.76 14.04
C GLY A 162 9.36 13.64 15.45
N THR A 163 8.52 13.95 16.43
CA THR A 163 8.86 13.83 17.86
C THR A 163 7.66 13.32 18.65
N LEU A 164 7.92 12.86 19.88
CA LEU A 164 6.87 12.39 20.78
C LEU A 164 5.93 13.54 21.19
N GLU A 165 6.45 14.74 21.39
CA GLU A 165 5.69 15.94 21.77
C GLU A 165 4.70 16.37 20.69
N GLN A 166 5.03 16.12 19.42
CA GLN A 166 4.14 16.32 18.28
C GLN A 166 3.26 15.10 18.00
N SER A 167 3.42 14.02 18.78
CA SER A 167 2.74 12.74 18.64
C SER A 167 2.88 12.14 17.24
N ASN A 168 4.01 12.37 16.57
CA ASN A 168 4.26 11.93 15.19
C ASN A 168 5.64 11.28 15.00
N HIS A 169 6.32 10.88 16.08
CA HIS A 169 7.60 10.15 15.99
C HIS A 169 7.41 8.82 15.27
N ARG A 170 8.14 8.64 14.16
CA ARG A 170 7.95 7.52 13.25
C ARG A 170 9.19 7.23 12.42
N THR A 171 9.29 6.00 11.93
CA THR A 171 10.31 5.57 10.98
C THR A 171 9.65 5.16 9.66
N ILE A 172 10.08 5.79 8.57
CA ILE A 172 9.67 5.48 7.20
C ILE A 172 10.73 4.58 6.57
N CYS A 173 10.31 3.49 5.93
CA CYS A 173 11.15 2.62 5.12
C CYS A 173 10.58 2.59 3.69
N LYS A 174 11.30 3.16 2.72
CA LYS A 174 10.86 3.23 1.31
C LYS A 174 11.33 1.98 0.56
N TYR A 175 10.40 1.16 0.06
CA TYR A 175 10.70 -0.14 -0.57
C TYR A 175 10.89 0.02 -2.08
N ILE A 176 9.93 0.65 -2.74
CA ILE A 176 9.93 0.91 -4.17
C ILE A 176 9.96 2.42 -4.36
N LEU A 177 11.08 2.91 -4.89
CA LEU A 177 11.37 4.32 -5.11
C LEU A 177 12.46 4.41 -6.20
N PRO A 178 12.40 5.42 -7.10
CA PRO A 178 13.48 5.69 -8.06
C PRO A 178 14.87 5.71 -7.40
N GLY A 179 15.85 5.12 -8.08
CA GLY A 179 17.23 5.01 -7.59
C GLY A 179 17.47 3.87 -6.60
N GLN A 180 16.44 3.09 -6.21
CA GLN A 180 16.57 1.86 -5.43
C GLN A 180 15.94 0.66 -6.14
N VAL A 181 14.65 0.75 -6.45
CA VAL A 181 13.91 -0.24 -7.25
C VAL A 181 13.19 0.53 -8.34
N GLU A 182 13.64 0.36 -9.57
CA GLU A 182 13.04 1.01 -10.73
C GLU A 182 11.67 0.38 -11.05
N SER A 183 10.69 1.24 -11.29
CA SER A 183 9.30 0.92 -11.64
C SER A 183 8.79 1.91 -12.68
N CYS A 184 7.65 1.63 -13.31
CA CYS A 184 7.05 2.56 -14.27
C CYS A 184 6.38 3.75 -13.58
N GLN A 185 5.66 3.49 -12.49
CA GLN A 185 4.95 4.52 -11.73
C GLN A 185 4.72 4.13 -10.27
N LEU A 186 4.76 2.83 -9.93
CA LEU A 186 4.46 2.36 -8.58
C LEU A 186 5.58 2.75 -7.61
N GLU A 187 5.21 3.41 -6.53
CA GLU A 187 6.06 3.63 -5.36
C GLU A 187 5.40 3.01 -4.14
N MET A 188 6.19 2.46 -3.23
CA MET A 188 5.68 1.83 -2.01
C MET A 188 6.65 2.00 -0.86
N GLY A 189 6.09 2.16 0.34
CA GLY A 189 6.86 2.11 1.57
C GLY A 189 6.02 1.75 2.77
N MET A 190 6.69 1.55 3.89
CA MET A 190 6.09 1.19 5.15
C MET A 190 6.58 2.16 6.22
N THR A 191 5.65 2.64 7.03
CA THR A 191 5.93 3.57 8.11
C THR A 191 5.43 2.98 9.42
N LYS A 192 6.30 2.95 10.43
CA LYS A 192 5.98 2.51 11.78
C LYS A 192 5.97 3.72 12.71
N LEU A 193 4.88 3.92 13.44
CA LEU A 193 4.81 4.93 14.49
C LEU A 193 5.45 4.39 15.77
N GLU A 194 6.22 5.22 16.46
CA GLU A 194 6.80 4.86 17.75
C GLU A 194 5.75 4.96 18.88
N PRO A 195 5.90 4.20 19.97
CA PRO A 195 4.97 4.23 21.09
C PRO A 195 4.69 5.65 21.60
N GLY A 196 3.42 5.99 21.77
CA GLY A 196 2.97 7.33 22.18
C GLY A 196 2.77 8.31 21.02
N SER A 197 3.15 7.94 19.79
CA SER A 197 2.82 8.70 18.57
C SER A 197 1.61 8.09 17.87
N VAL A 198 0.75 8.96 17.33
CA VAL A 198 -0.51 8.57 16.70
C VAL A 198 -0.73 9.21 15.33
N TRP A 199 0.00 10.28 15.00
CA TRP A 199 -0.14 10.99 13.74
C TRP A 199 0.81 10.46 12.66
N ASN A 200 0.25 10.10 11.51
CA ASN A 200 0.99 10.06 10.25
C ASN A 200 0.72 11.35 9.44
N THR A 201 1.59 11.64 8.47
CA THR A 201 1.42 12.70 7.46
C THR A 201 0.80 13.99 8.02
N MET A 202 1.42 14.55 9.06
CA MET A 202 1.01 15.80 9.69
C MET A 202 2.25 16.70 9.91
N PRO A 203 2.31 17.92 9.32
CA PRO A 203 1.31 18.54 8.43
C PRO A 203 1.01 17.71 7.17
N CYS A 204 -0.23 17.78 6.69
CA CYS A 204 -0.67 17.01 5.53
C CYS A 204 -0.33 17.72 4.22
N HIS A 205 -0.57 17.02 3.10
CA HIS A 205 -0.36 17.53 1.75
C HIS A 205 -1.39 16.91 0.81
N THR A 206 -1.47 17.46 -0.39
CA THR A 206 -2.10 16.83 -1.57
C THR A 206 -1.06 16.65 -2.67
N HIS A 207 -1.36 15.85 -3.69
CA HIS A 207 -0.56 15.77 -4.90
C HIS A 207 -1.46 15.52 -6.12
N ASP A 208 -1.71 16.56 -6.91
CA ASP A 208 -2.66 16.49 -8.03
C ASP A 208 -2.23 15.51 -9.14
N ARG A 209 -0.94 15.18 -9.22
CA ARG A 209 -0.34 14.31 -10.24
C ARG A 209 -0.25 12.84 -9.84
N ARG A 210 -0.61 12.50 -8.60
CA ARG A 210 -0.48 11.14 -8.04
C ARG A 210 -1.68 10.79 -7.16
N MET A 211 -1.84 9.53 -6.85
CA MET A 211 -2.83 9.02 -5.90
C MET A 211 -2.15 8.07 -4.92
N GLU A 212 -2.73 7.90 -3.74
CA GLU A 212 -2.19 6.98 -2.73
C GLU A 212 -3.23 5.95 -2.26
N VAL A 213 -2.75 4.81 -1.77
CA VAL A 213 -3.52 3.81 -1.03
C VAL A 213 -2.77 3.50 0.26
N TYR A 214 -3.48 3.61 1.39
CA TYR A 214 -2.93 3.33 2.72
C TYR A 214 -3.50 2.02 3.22
N LEU A 215 -2.66 1.10 3.67
CA LEU A 215 -3.05 -0.07 4.46
C LEU A 215 -2.58 0.14 5.90
N TYR A 216 -3.50 0.09 6.85
CA TYR A 216 -3.18 0.15 8.28
C TYR A 216 -3.12 -1.25 8.90
N PHE A 217 -2.08 -1.54 9.69
CA PHE A 217 -1.90 -2.83 10.36
C PHE A 217 -1.05 -2.69 11.63
N ASP A 218 -0.81 -3.80 12.34
CA ASP A 218 -0.27 -3.79 13.71
C ASP A 218 -1.10 -2.86 14.64
N ILE A 219 -2.42 -2.73 14.38
CA ILE A 219 -3.34 -1.97 15.24
C ILE A 219 -3.89 -2.92 16.32
N PRO A 220 -3.77 -2.57 17.62
CA PRO A 220 -4.39 -3.35 18.70
C PRO A 220 -5.90 -3.56 18.50
N GLU A 221 -6.44 -4.68 19.01
CA GLU A 221 -7.84 -5.07 18.78
C GLU A 221 -8.87 -3.99 19.17
N ASP A 222 -8.66 -3.31 20.31
CA ASP A 222 -9.50 -2.21 20.80
C ASP A 222 -9.02 -0.82 20.33
N ALA A 223 -8.14 -0.77 19.33
CA ALA A 223 -7.67 0.48 18.73
C ALA A 223 -8.30 0.73 17.35
N PHE A 224 -8.13 1.96 16.85
CA PHE A 224 -8.56 2.40 15.54
C PHE A 224 -7.67 3.53 15.03
N VAL A 225 -7.75 3.80 13.73
CA VAL A 225 -7.20 5.02 13.14
C VAL A 225 -8.34 5.85 12.55
N MET A 226 -8.38 7.13 12.89
CA MET A 226 -9.16 8.12 12.13
C MET A 226 -8.33 8.52 10.93
N HIS A 227 -8.64 7.97 9.76
CA HIS A 227 -8.02 8.40 8.50
C HIS A 227 -8.74 9.62 7.98
N TYR A 228 -8.05 10.75 7.92
CA TYR A 228 -8.52 12.01 7.36
C TYR A 228 -8.28 12.04 5.86
N MET A 229 -9.35 12.41 5.15
CA MET A 229 -9.40 12.56 3.71
C MET A 229 -10.23 13.80 3.35
N GLY A 230 -10.41 14.11 2.07
CA GLY A 230 -11.13 15.30 1.64
C GLY A 230 -10.19 16.39 1.11
N GLU A 231 -10.77 17.42 0.48
CA GLU A 231 -10.01 18.65 0.21
C GLU A 231 -9.60 19.30 1.56
N PRO A 232 -8.46 20.02 1.62
CA PRO A 232 -7.97 20.62 2.87
C PRO A 232 -8.98 21.48 3.65
N THR A 233 -9.96 22.06 2.94
CA THR A 233 -10.98 22.95 3.53
C THR A 233 -12.36 22.28 3.69
N GLU A 234 -12.46 20.99 3.44
CA GLU A 234 -13.69 20.19 3.52
C GLU A 234 -13.34 18.74 3.93
N THR A 235 -12.61 18.62 5.04
CA THR A 235 -12.08 17.33 5.48
C THR A 235 -13.20 16.39 5.94
N ARG A 236 -12.97 15.09 5.78
CA ARG A 236 -13.80 13.97 6.24
C ARG A 236 -12.89 12.94 6.90
N HIS A 237 -13.50 11.96 7.55
CA HIS A 237 -12.74 10.86 8.13
C HIS A 237 -13.40 9.50 7.90
N LEU A 238 -12.56 8.48 7.99
CA LEU A 238 -12.94 7.08 8.08
C LEU A 238 -12.36 6.49 9.35
N VAL A 239 -13.21 5.80 10.12
CA VAL A 239 -12.73 4.94 11.22
C VAL A 239 -12.23 3.64 10.60
N MET A 240 -10.91 3.46 10.67
CA MET A 240 -10.15 2.31 10.18
C MET A 240 -9.85 1.34 11.31
N ARG A 241 -9.88 0.04 11.02
CA ARG A 241 -9.45 -1.07 11.88
C ARG A 241 -8.19 -1.73 11.35
N ASN A 242 -7.64 -2.66 12.14
CA ASN A 242 -6.48 -3.46 11.74
C ASN A 242 -6.74 -4.15 10.40
N GLU A 243 -5.75 -4.12 9.51
CA GLU A 243 -5.76 -4.79 8.21
C GLU A 243 -6.82 -4.26 7.22
N GLU A 244 -7.22 -3.00 7.38
CA GLU A 244 -8.06 -2.27 6.44
C GLU A 244 -7.24 -1.27 5.63
N ALA A 245 -7.63 -1.09 4.36
CA ALA A 245 -6.98 -0.14 3.46
C ALA A 245 -7.95 0.96 3.00
N VAL A 246 -7.40 2.09 2.54
CA VAL A 246 -8.17 3.24 2.07
C VAL A 246 -7.54 3.83 0.81
N ILE A 247 -8.39 4.17 -0.15
CA ILE A 247 -8.01 4.83 -1.41
C ILE A 247 -8.07 6.35 -1.19
N SER A 248 -6.96 7.05 -1.46
CA SER A 248 -6.87 8.51 -1.45
C SER A 248 -6.79 9.04 -2.89
N PRO A 249 -7.83 9.70 -3.40
CA PRO A 249 -7.78 10.43 -4.67
C PRO A 249 -6.77 11.58 -4.63
N SER A 250 -6.26 12.00 -5.79
CA SER A 250 -5.23 13.07 -5.92
C SER A 250 -5.59 14.41 -5.24
N TRP A 251 -6.86 14.78 -5.29
CA TRP A 251 -7.39 16.01 -4.68
C TRP A 251 -7.56 15.93 -3.16
N SER A 252 -7.41 14.73 -2.58
CA SER A 252 -7.63 14.46 -1.16
C SER A 252 -6.33 14.54 -0.38
N ILE A 253 -6.40 15.03 0.85
CA ILE A 253 -5.36 14.74 1.84
C ILE A 253 -5.39 13.26 2.22
N HIS A 254 -4.31 12.79 2.84
CA HIS A 254 -4.20 11.46 3.45
C HIS A 254 -3.38 11.57 4.72
N SER A 255 -4.07 11.76 5.84
CA SER A 255 -3.48 11.80 7.17
C SER A 255 -4.25 10.88 8.10
N GLY A 256 -3.70 10.53 9.25
CA GLY A 256 -4.28 9.54 10.14
C GLY A 256 -3.86 9.77 11.58
N SER A 257 -4.83 9.74 12.50
CA SER A 257 -4.58 9.73 13.94
C SER A 257 -5.11 8.45 14.57
N GLY A 258 -4.22 7.64 15.14
CA GLY A 258 -4.56 6.43 15.88
C GLY A 258 -5.09 6.72 17.29
N SER A 259 -5.84 5.79 17.87
CA SER A 259 -6.04 5.75 19.32
C SER A 259 -4.83 5.17 20.06
N GLN A 260 -3.94 4.46 19.35
CA GLN A 260 -2.64 3.96 19.78
C GLN A 260 -1.67 3.99 18.60
N ALA A 261 -0.39 3.67 18.82
CA ALA A 261 0.59 3.53 17.74
C ALA A 261 0.23 2.35 16.81
N TYR A 262 0.60 2.46 15.54
CA TYR A 262 0.30 1.50 14.48
C TYR A 262 1.40 1.50 13.41
N THR A 263 1.34 0.55 12.48
CA THR A 263 2.14 0.53 11.25
C THR A 263 1.22 0.76 10.06
N PHE A 264 1.72 1.38 9.00
CA PHE A 264 0.98 1.44 7.74
C PHE A 264 1.90 1.26 6.53
N ILE A 265 1.35 0.76 5.44
CA ILE A 265 1.96 0.77 4.11
C ILE A 265 1.27 1.84 3.28
N TRP A 266 2.05 2.63 2.57
CA TRP A 266 1.57 3.53 1.53
C TRP A 266 2.01 2.99 0.17
N GLY A 267 1.10 3.01 -0.79
CA GLY A 267 1.37 2.72 -2.20
C GLY A 267 0.89 3.89 -3.04
N MET A 268 1.77 4.42 -3.89
CA MET A 268 1.54 5.61 -4.71
C MET A 268 1.70 5.28 -6.18
N ALA A 269 0.93 5.94 -7.04
CA ALA A 269 1.05 5.87 -8.48
C ALA A 269 0.57 7.18 -9.11
N GLY A 270 0.99 7.47 -10.34
CA GLY A 270 0.53 8.64 -11.07
C GLY A 270 1.42 9.00 -12.25
N GLU A 271 1.41 10.29 -12.60
CA GLU A 271 2.13 10.83 -13.76
C GLU A 271 3.65 10.88 -13.55
N ASN A 272 4.10 11.08 -12.31
CA ASN A 272 5.51 11.15 -11.96
C ASN A 272 5.80 10.36 -10.68
N GLN A 273 7.10 10.18 -10.39
CA GLN A 273 7.61 9.56 -9.16
C GLN A 273 8.50 10.57 -8.40
N ASP A 274 8.25 11.86 -8.57
CA ASP A 274 8.94 12.89 -7.81
C ASP A 274 8.29 12.97 -6.43
N PHE A 275 8.92 12.32 -5.45
CA PHE A 275 8.37 12.20 -4.10
C PHE A 275 8.16 13.58 -3.44
N ASP A 276 8.98 14.57 -3.76
CA ASP A 276 8.92 15.91 -3.15
C ASP A 276 7.92 16.84 -3.84
N ASP A 277 7.35 16.42 -4.97
CA ASP A 277 6.37 17.18 -5.74
C ASP A 277 4.97 17.13 -5.08
N MET A 278 4.82 17.84 -3.96
CA MET A 278 3.59 17.87 -3.16
C MET A 278 3.17 19.29 -2.76
N ASP A 279 1.86 19.48 -2.62
CA ASP A 279 1.27 20.73 -2.14
C ASP A 279 1.10 20.65 -0.62
N HIS A 280 2.08 21.18 0.12
CA HIS A 280 2.03 21.21 1.58
C HIS A 280 0.91 22.12 2.10
N ILE A 281 0.14 21.62 3.06
CA ILE A 281 -0.94 22.36 3.70
C ILE A 281 -0.51 22.75 5.10
N ALA A 282 -0.55 24.05 5.39
CA ALA A 282 -0.30 24.52 6.75
C ALA A 282 -1.47 24.10 7.67
N ASN A 283 -1.17 23.64 8.90
CA ASN A 283 -2.21 23.23 9.85
C ASN A 283 -3.26 24.33 10.12
N THR A 284 -2.89 25.60 9.98
CA THR A 284 -3.78 26.76 10.15
C THR A 284 -4.78 26.95 9.01
N GLU A 285 -4.63 26.23 7.90
CA GLU A 285 -5.49 26.32 6.71
C GLU A 285 -6.54 25.20 6.65
N LEU A 286 -6.39 24.16 7.48
CA LEU A 286 -7.33 23.05 7.59
C LEU A 286 -8.68 23.49 8.18
N LYS A 287 -9.76 22.89 7.66
CA LYS A 287 -11.13 23.07 8.16
C LYS A 287 -11.84 21.75 8.46
#